data_AF-A0A2J2H8U2-F1
#
_entry.id   AF-A0A2J2H8U2-F1
#
_cell.length_a   1.000
_cell.length_b   1.000
_cell.length_c   1.000
_cell.angle_alpha   90.00
_cell.angle_beta   90.00
_cell.angle_gamma   90.00
#
_symmetry.space_group_name_H-M   'P 1'
#
loop_
_entity.id
_entity.type
_entity.pdbx_description
1 polymer ?
#
loop_
_entity_poly.entity_id
_entity_poly.type
_entity_poly.pdbx_seq_one_letter_code
_entity_poly.pdbx_strand_id
1 'polypeptide(L)' 'MYVVKCISCGFELYRGPEPKTVEAVMKIWGGYCPKCLSPLEKRPIKIAVKLLARAGGREAAGPG' A
#
# COMPACT_ATOMS: atom_id res chain seq x y z
N MET A 1 -3.74 1.81 -18.00
CA MET A 1 -2.55 2.58 -17.60
C MET A 1 -2.04 2.03 -16.28
N TYR A 2 -0.81 1.53 -16.23
CA TYR A 2 -0.21 0.99 -15.01
C TYR A 2 0.69 2.03 -14.36
N VAL A 3 0.64 2.10 -13.02
CA VAL A 3 1.41 3.05 -12.24
C VAL A 3 2.05 2.32 -11.07
N VAL A 4 3.34 2.54 -10.86
CA VAL A 4 4.06 2.10 -9.67
C VAL A 4 4.48 3.33 -8.89
N LYS A 5 4.11 3.37 -7.61
CA LYS A 5 4.42 4.50 -6.73
C LYS A 5 5.33 4.06 -5.59
N CYS A 6 6.22 4.94 -5.18
CA CYS A 6 6.93 4.82 -3.92
C CYS A 6 5.90 4.83 -2.80
N ILE A 7 5.94 3.85 -1.91
CA ILE A 7 5.01 3.84 -0.80
C ILE A 7 5.31 4.93 0.23
N SER A 8 6.58 5.25 0.46
CA SER A 8 6.98 6.20 1.50
C SER A 8 6.56 7.64 1.17
N CYS A 9 6.65 8.05 -0.10
CA CYS A 9 6.41 9.45 -0.50
C CYS A 9 5.44 9.64 -1.67
N GLY A 10 4.89 8.55 -2.23
CA GLY A 10 3.94 8.60 -3.35
C GLY A 10 4.53 8.92 -4.72
N PHE A 11 5.86 9.11 -4.83
CA PHE A 11 6.52 9.41 -6.12
C PHE A 11 6.25 8.33 -7.17
N GLU A 12 5.93 8.72 -8.40
CA GLU A 12 5.67 7.80 -9.50
C GLU A 12 6.97 7.24 -10.06
N LEU A 13 7.30 6.00 -9.67
CA LEU A 13 8.50 5.30 -10.13
C LEU A 13 8.34 4.77 -11.57
N TYR A 14 7.11 4.54 -12.00
CA TYR A 14 6.76 4.12 -13.35
C TYR A 14 5.32 4.50 -13.68
N ARG A 15 5.09 4.92 -14.93
CA ARG A 15 3.77 5.14 -15.51
C ARG A 15 3.82 4.74 -16.99
N GLY A 16 2.92 3.85 -17.43
CA GLY A 16 2.90 3.43 -18.82
C GLY A 16 1.75 2.50 -19.22
N PRO A 17 1.69 2.12 -20.50
CA PRO A 17 0.63 1.26 -21.04
C PRO A 17 0.78 -0.20 -20.62
N GLU A 18 2.01 -0.66 -20.37
CA GLU A 18 2.32 -2.06 -20.02
C GLU A 18 2.65 -2.22 -18.53
N PRO A 19 2.24 -3.31 -17.88
CA PRO A 19 2.62 -3.59 -16.51
C PRO A 19 4.10 -3.96 -16.45
N LYS A 20 4.87 -3.30 -15.58
CA LYS A 20 6.24 -3.72 -15.25
C LYS A 20 6.26 -4.42 -13.89
N THR A 21 7.11 -5.43 -13.75
CA THR A 21 7.36 -6.06 -12.45
C THR A 21 8.03 -5.05 -11.51
N VAL A 22 7.78 -5.20 -10.20
CA VAL A 22 8.40 -4.35 -9.17
C VAL A 22 9.93 -4.37 -9.30
N GLU A 23 10.50 -5.52 -9.64
CA GLU A 23 11.94 -5.73 -9.81
C GLU A 23 12.52 -4.94 -10.99
N ALA A 24 11.81 -4.90 -12.11
CA ALA A 24 12.20 -4.10 -13.27
C ALA A 24 12.19 -2.61 -12.91
N VAL A 25 11.15 -2.15 -12.18
CA VAL A 25 11.08 -0.76 -11.72
C VAL A 25 12.18 -0.44 -10.70
N MET A 26 12.49 -1.34 -9.78
CA MET A 26 13.56 -1.16 -8.81
C MET A 26 14.95 -1.06 -9.45
N LYS A 27 15.22 -1.86 -10.49
CA LYS A 27 16.50 -1.82 -11.22
C LYS A 27 16.76 -0.47 -11.89
N ILE A 28 15.71 0.21 -12.36
CA ILE A 28 15.82 1.56 -12.96
C ILE A 28 16.39 2.56 -11.95
N TRP A 29 16.02 2.43 -10.67
CA TRP A 29 16.35 3.39 -9.62
C TRP A 29 17.42 2.88 -8.63
N GLY A 30 18.13 1.80 -8.95
CA GLY A 30 19.19 1.25 -8.09
C GLY A 30 18.70 0.76 -6.71
N GLY A 31 17.41 0.42 -6.58
CA GLY A 31 16.83 -0.05 -5.32
C GLY A 31 16.41 1.04 -4.34
N TYR A 32 16.52 2.33 -4.69
CA TYR A 32 16.11 3.44 -3.82
C TYR A 32 15.14 4.39 -4.53
N CYS A 33 14.26 5.04 -3.78
CA CYS A 33 13.41 6.08 -4.34
C CYS A 33 14.25 7.33 -4.67
N PRO A 34 14.18 7.89 -5.89
CA PRO A 34 14.97 9.07 -6.26
C PRO A 34 14.50 10.35 -5.55
N LYS A 35 13.29 10.36 -4.97
CA LYS A 35 12.72 11.53 -4.30
C LYS A 35 13.02 11.55 -2.80
N CYS A 36 12.73 10.46 -2.10
CA CYS A 36 12.82 10.42 -0.63
C CYS A 36 13.93 9.50 -0.11
N LEU A 37 14.71 8.88 -1.02
CA LEU A 37 15.80 7.95 -0.70
C LEU A 37 15.39 6.73 0.15
N SER A 38 14.09 6.49 0.31
CA SER A 38 13.61 5.28 0.98
C SER A 38 13.97 4.04 0.15
N PRO A 39 14.37 2.94 0.80
CA PRO A 39 14.64 1.68 0.11
C PRO A 39 13.36 1.20 -0.57
N LEU A 40 13.47 0.82 -1.84
CA LEU A 40 12.41 0.12 -2.53
C LEU A 40 12.51 -1.36 -2.12
N GLU A 41 11.48 -1.89 -1.47
CA GLU A 41 11.46 -3.28 -1.05
C GLU A 41 10.52 -4.10 -1.95
N LYS A 42 10.91 -5.35 -2.21
CA LYS A 42 10.04 -6.34 -2.87
C LYS A 42 8.98 -6.90 -1.92
N ARG A 43 9.15 -6.71 -0.60
CA ARG A 43 8.33 -7.37 0.40
C ARG A 43 6.91 -6.80 0.33
N PRO A 44 5.89 -7.65 0.10
CA PRO A 44 4.52 -7.19 0.17
C PRO A 44 4.25 -6.68 1.58
N ILE A 45 3.63 -5.51 1.67
CA ILE A 45 3.23 -4.98 2.96
C ILE A 45 2.03 -5.77 3.43
N LYS A 46 2.16 -6.38 4.60
CA LYS A 46 1.06 -7.08 5.25
C LYS A 46 -0.04 -6.07 5.53
N ILE A 47 -1.10 -6.08 4.73
CA ILE A 47 -2.32 -5.34 5.03
C ILE A 47 -3.08 -6.18 6.06
N ALA A 48 -2.98 -5.80 7.33
CA ALA A 48 -3.80 -6.40 8.38
C ALA A 48 -5.21 -5.80 8.28
N VAL A 49 -6.18 -6.55 7.76
CA VAL A 49 -7.58 -6.16 7.77
C VAL A 49 -8.14 -6.47 9.17
N LYS A 50 -8.32 -5.45 10.01
CA LYS A 50 -9.10 -5.60 11.25
C LYS A 50 -10.59 -5.54 10.90
N LEU A 51 -11.35 -6.55 11.33
CA LEU A 51 -12.81 -6.45 11.35
C LEU A 51 -13.19 -5.32 12.33
N LEU A 52 -13.76 -4.25 11.79
CA LEU A 52 -14.46 -3.25 12.62
C LEU A 52 -15.75 -3.92 13.10
N ALA A 53 -15.79 -4.34 14.37
CA ALA A 53 -17.03 -4.77 14.99
C ALA A 53 -18.04 -3.63 14.85
N ARG A 54 -19.15 -3.87 14.13
CA ARG A 54 -20.26 -2.91 14.10
C ARG A 54 -20.75 -2.78 15.54
N ALA A 55 -20.66 -1.58 16.10
CA ALA A 55 -21.29 -1.23 17.35
C ALA A 55 -22.82 -1.36 17.18
N GLY A 56 -23.32 -2.58 17.38
CA GLY A 56 -24.74 -2.84 17.52
C GLY A 56 -25.14 -2.43 18.93
N GLY A 57 -25.60 -1.18 19.08
CA GLY A 57 -26.35 -0.78 20.26
C GLY A 57 -27.56 -1.69 20.40
N ARG A 58 -27.61 -2.43 21.50
CA ARG A 58 -28.86 -2.96 22.04
C ARG A 58 -29.02 -2.31 23.41
N GLU A 59 -29.93 -1.34 23.46
CA GLU A 59 -30.60 -0.94 24.70
C GLU A 59 -30.98 -2.20 25.46
N ALA A 60 -30.47 -2.32 26.69
CA ALA A 60 -30.87 -3.35 27.61
C ALA A 60 -32.33 -3.06 28.01
N ALA A 61 -33.26 -3.74 27.34
CA ALA A 61 -34.60 -3.93 27.85
C ALA A 61 -34.48 -4.66 29.20
N GLY A 62 -35.02 -4.05 30.26
CA GLY A 62 -35.16 -4.68 31.56
C GLY A 62 -36.17 -5.85 31.54
N PRO A 63 -36.19 -6.63 32.61
CA PRO A 63 -37.42 -6.83 33.38
C PRO A 63 -37.15 -6.40 34.84
N GLY A 64 -38.08 -5.77 35.55
CA GLY A 64 -39.40 -6.31 35.88
C GLY A 64 -39.33 -6.78 37.32
#